data_AF-A0A7Y6AQ88-F1
#
_entry.id   AF-A0A7Y6AQ88-F1
#
_cell.length_a   1.000
_cell.length_b   1.000
_cell.length_c   1.000
_cell.angle_alpha   90.00
_cell.angle_beta   90.00
_cell.angle_gamma   90.00
#
_symmetry.space_group_name_H-M   'P 1'
#
loop_
_entity.id
_entity.type
_entity.pdbx_description
1 polymer ?
#
loop_
_entity_poly.entity_id
_entity_poly.type
_entity_poly.pdbx_seq_one_letter_code
_entity_poly.pdbx_strand_id
1 'polypeptide(L)'
;MTPEIPLAFCAVLGALAVLQLLLILGLPLGRFAWGGQRAVLPARLRVGSAVSIVVYAAFALVALDRAELISVLPAPFIAVVAMWVIAAYLLFSVLPNLASQSKDERRVMVPVSLVLAGLAFVIALS
;
A
#
# COMPACT_ATOMS: atom_id res chain seq x y z
N MET A 1 7.67 -1.74 20.32
CA MET A 1 7.83 -2.37 19.00
C MET A 1 9.24 -2.11 18.46
N THR A 2 9.89 -3.04 17.76
CA THR A 2 11.16 -2.76 17.06
C THR A 2 10.90 -1.94 15.78
N PRO A 3 11.77 -0.97 15.41
CA PRO A 3 11.53 -0.08 14.27
C PRO A 3 11.54 -0.81 12.92
N GLU A 4 12.06 -2.03 12.87
CA GLU A 4 12.23 -2.81 11.63
C GLU A 4 10.91 -3.07 10.90
N ILE A 5 9.84 -3.37 11.63
CA ILE A 5 8.51 -3.69 11.06
C ILE A 5 7.86 -2.49 10.38
N PRO A 6 7.69 -1.32 11.04
CA PRO A 6 7.14 -0.13 10.39
C PRO A 6 8.04 0.38 9.26
N LEU A 7 9.37 0.25 9.37
CA LEU A 7 10.29 0.61 8.28
C LEU A 7 10.14 -0.34 7.07
N ALA A 8 10.01 -1.64 7.29
CA ALA A 8 9.74 -2.61 6.21
C ALA A 8 8.39 -2.32 5.54
N PHE A 9 7.36 -2.00 6.32
CA PHE A 9 6.06 -1.58 5.80
C PHE A 9 6.18 -0.33 4.91
N CYS A 10 6.91 0.69 5.36
CA CYS A 10 7.18 1.90 4.59
C CYS A 10 7.98 1.62 3.31
N ALA A 11 8.96 0.71 3.36
CA ALA A 11 9.76 0.34 2.20
C ALA A 11 8.91 -0.32 1.10
N VAL A 12 7.99 -1.22 1.46
CA VAL A 12 7.08 -1.85 0.50
C VAL A 12 6.11 -0.82 -0.09
N LEU A 13 5.54 0.07 0.74
CA LEU A 13 4.69 1.18 0.26
C LEU A 13 5.46 2.14 -0.65
N GLY A 14 6.72 2.43 -0.34
CA GLY A 14 7.60 3.26 -1.17
C GLY A 14 7.86 2.63 -2.53
N ALA A 15 8.14 1.33 -2.59
CA ALA A 15 8.27 0.61 -3.86
C ALA A 15 6.98 0.65 -4.69
N LEU A 16 5.82 0.49 -4.05
CA LEU A 16 4.53 0.66 -4.73
C LEU A 16 4.31 2.10 -5.21
N ALA A 17 4.69 3.12 -4.44
CA ALA A 17 4.59 4.51 -4.86
C ALA A 17 5.46 4.81 -6.10
N VAL A 18 6.67 4.24 -6.17
CA VAL A 18 7.52 4.31 -7.36
C VAL A 18 6.83 3.63 -8.55
N LEU A 19 6.24 2.45 -8.37
CA LEU A 19 5.47 1.79 -9.43
C LEU A 19 4.33 2.70 -9.92
N GLN A 20 3.53 3.26 -9.02
CA GLN A 20 2.43 4.17 -9.38
C GLN A 20 2.93 5.41 -10.13
N LEU A 21 4.07 5.97 -9.74
CA LEU A 21 4.68 7.10 -10.43
C LEU A 21 5.09 6.73 -11.87
N LEU A 22 5.72 5.57 -12.07
CA LEU A 22 6.09 5.08 -13.40
C LEU A 22 4.86 4.84 -14.28
N LEU A 23 3.75 4.39 -13.71
CA LEU A 23 2.47 4.26 -14.42
C LEU A 23 1.89 5.62 -14.84
N ILE A 24 1.99 6.64 -13.99
CA ILE A 24 1.58 8.03 -14.30
C ILE A 24 2.41 8.59 -15.45
N LEU A 25 3.73 8.33 -15.45
CA LEU A 25 4.66 8.72 -16.51
C LEU A 25 4.42 7.98 -17.83
N GLY A 26 3.59 6.93 -17.82
CA GLY A 26 3.18 6.21 -19.02
C GLY A 26 4.10 5.06 -19.43
N LEU A 27 4.93 4.55 -18.50
CA LEU A 27 5.72 3.35 -18.77
C LEU A 27 4.79 2.13 -18.97
N PRO A 28 5.21 1.13 -19.77
CA PRO A 28 4.41 -0.05 -20.12
C PRO A 28 4.35 -1.10 -18.98
N LEU A 29 4.10 -0.65 -17.75
CA LEU A 29 4.05 -1.45 -16.53
C LEU A 29 2.62 -1.76 -16.07
N GLY A 30 1.60 -1.34 -16.83
CA GLY A 30 0.20 -1.54 -16.49
C GLY A 30 -0.20 -3.01 -16.35
N ARG A 31 0.57 -3.96 -16.89
CA ARG A 31 0.35 -5.41 -16.66
C ARG A 31 0.38 -5.81 -15.17
N PHE A 32 1.03 -5.01 -14.32
CA PHE A 32 1.21 -5.25 -12.89
C PHE A 32 0.19 -4.53 -12.01
N ALA A 33 -0.72 -3.73 -12.58
CA ALA A 33 -1.66 -2.93 -11.82
C ALA A 33 -2.98 -2.75 -12.56
N TRP A 34 -4.04 -2.36 -11.85
CA TRP A 34 -5.34 -2.01 -12.44
C TRP A 34 -5.91 -3.11 -13.35
N GLY A 35 -5.69 -4.38 -13.00
CA GLY A 35 -6.23 -5.54 -13.74
C GLY A 35 -5.40 -5.96 -14.97
N GLY A 36 -4.31 -5.27 -15.28
CA GLY A 36 -3.37 -5.64 -16.35
C GLY A 36 -3.90 -5.56 -17.79
N GLN A 37 -5.05 -4.94 -18.02
CA GLN A 37 -5.71 -4.90 -19.34
C GLN A 37 -4.97 -4.04 -20.36
N ARG A 38 -4.20 -3.04 -19.91
CA ARG A 38 -3.44 -2.15 -20.78
C ARG A 38 -2.02 -2.01 -20.28
N ALA A 39 -1.04 -2.19 -21.18
CA ALA A 39 0.37 -2.00 -20.85
C ALA A 39 0.66 -0.55 -20.43
N VAL A 40 0.10 0.43 -21.15
CA VAL A 40 0.19 1.87 -20.80
C VAL A 40 -1.15 2.34 -20.26
N LEU A 41 -1.11 3.02 -19.11
CA LEU A 41 -2.32 3.44 -18.41
C LEU A 41 -3.04 4.61 -19.12
N PRO A 42 -4.36 4.53 -19.34
CA PRO A 42 -5.17 5.66 -19.79
C PRO A 42 -5.27 6.73 -18.69
N ALA A 43 -5.56 7.98 -19.07
CA ALA A 43 -5.56 9.14 -18.17
C ALA A 43 -6.37 8.93 -16.87
N ARG A 44 -7.55 8.30 -16.96
CA ARG A 44 -8.40 8.02 -15.79
C ARG A 44 -7.70 7.15 -14.73
N LEU A 45 -6.96 6.13 -15.16
CA LEU A 45 -6.25 5.24 -14.23
C LEU A 45 -4.95 5.87 -13.70
N ARG A 46 -4.38 6.86 -14.40
CA ARG A 46 -3.27 7.65 -13.87
C ARG A 46 -3.69 8.52 -12.69
N VAL A 47 -4.91 9.08 -12.72
CA VAL A 47 -5.49 9.76 -11.55
C VAL A 47 -5.65 8.80 -10.39
N GLY A 48 -6.16 7.59 -10.64
CA GLY A 48 -6.21 6.53 -9.63
C GLY A 48 -4.84 6.23 -9.02
N SER A 49 -3.80 6.16 -9.86
CA SER A 49 -2.42 5.92 -9.42
C SER A 49 -1.89 7.05 -8.53
N ALA A 50 -2.22 8.31 -8.85
CA ALA A 50 -1.87 9.46 -8.02
C ALA A 50 -2.57 9.42 -6.65
N VAL A 51 -3.85 9.05 -6.62
CA VAL A 51 -4.59 8.84 -5.38
C VAL A 51 -3.96 7.72 -4.55
N SER A 52 -3.55 6.61 -5.17
CA SER A 52 -2.87 5.51 -4.47
C SER A 52 -1.59 5.98 -3.78
N ILE A 53 -0.77 6.83 -4.40
CA ILE A 53 0.45 7.38 -3.78
C ILE A 53 0.11 8.15 -2.50
N VAL A 54 -0.93 9.00 -2.54
CA VAL A 54 -1.36 9.77 -1.36
C VAL A 54 -1.84 8.84 -0.24
N VAL A 55 -2.61 7.81 -0.59
CA VAL A 55 -3.07 6.79 0.38
C VAL A 55 -1.89 6.05 1.00
N TYR A 56 -0.89 5.65 0.21
CA TYR A 56 0.32 4.99 0.73
C TYR A 56 1.10 5.89 1.67
N ALA A 57 1.24 7.18 1.34
CA ALA A 57 1.89 8.14 2.22
C ALA A 57 1.15 8.31 3.56
N ALA A 58 -0.19 8.36 3.53
CA ALA A 58 -1.01 8.41 4.74
C ALA A 58 -0.84 7.15 5.59
N PHE A 59 -0.82 5.96 4.97
CA PHE A 59 -0.60 4.70 5.70
C PHE A 59 0.78 4.66 6.36
N ALA A 60 1.83 5.10 5.66
CA ALA A 60 3.17 5.18 6.22
C ALA A 60 3.24 6.15 7.42
N LEU A 61 2.62 7.32 7.32
CA LEU A 61 2.51 8.30 8.40
C LEU A 61 1.89 7.69 9.66
N VAL A 62 0.73 7.05 9.53
CA VAL A 62 0.04 6.42 10.67
C VAL A 62 0.88 5.28 11.25
N ALA A 63 1.53 4.47 10.41
CA ALA A 63 2.37 3.36 10.87
C ALA A 63 3.61 3.83 11.66
N LEU A 64 4.27 4.90 11.21
CA LEU A 64 5.42 5.49 11.88
C LEU A 64 5.02 6.16 13.20
N ASP A 65 3.87 6.84 13.22
CA ASP A 65 3.32 7.48 14.43
C ASP A 65 2.92 6.42 15.47
N ARG A 66 2.27 5.34 15.04
CA ARG A 66 1.91 4.19 15.89
C ARG A 66 3.12 3.48 16.50
N ALA A 67 4.26 3.53 15.81
CA ALA A 67 5.54 3.00 16.26
C ALA A 67 6.38 4.00 17.05
N GLU A 68 5.84 5.19 17.35
CA GLU A 68 6.49 6.27 18.10
C GLU A 68 7.79 6.79 17.44
N LEU A 69 7.95 6.56 16.13
CA LEU A 69 9.11 7.06 15.37
C LEU A 69 8.93 8.52 14.94
N ILE A 70 7.68 8.99 14.89
CA ILE A 70 7.28 10.38 14.66
C ILE A 70 6.11 10.70 15.59
N SER A 71 5.80 12.00 15.74
CA SER A 71 4.66 12.46 16.54
C SER A 71 3.91 13.55 15.77
N VAL A 72 2.94 13.12 14.96
CA VAL A 72 2.15 13.97 14.05
C VAL A 72 0.66 13.88 14.38
N LEU A 73 0.17 12.72 14.85
CA LEU A 73 -1.23 12.58 15.26
C LEU A 73 -1.45 13.19 16.65
N PRO A 74 -2.62 13.82 16.89
CA PRO A 74 -2.83 14.62 18.10
C PRO A 74 -3.06 13.78 19.36
N ALA A 75 -3.32 12.48 19.23
CA ALA A 75 -3.51 11.59 20.36
C ALA A 75 -3.12 10.13 20.02
N PRO A 76 -2.48 9.38 20.94
CA PRO A 76 -2.04 8.01 20.69
C PRO A 76 -3.17 7.04 20.29
N PHE A 77 -4.36 7.20 20.86
CA PHE A 77 -5.50 6.32 20.54
C PHE A 77 -5.91 6.41 19.06
N ILE A 78 -5.69 7.55 18.41
CA ILE A 78 -6.03 7.76 17.00
C ILE A 78 -5.13 6.87 16.13
N ALA A 79 -3.83 6.82 16.43
CA ALA A 79 -2.88 5.96 15.73
C ALA A 79 -3.24 4.47 15.87
N VAL A 80 -3.69 4.05 17.06
CA VAL A 80 -4.15 2.67 17.31
C VAL A 80 -5.35 2.33 16.44
N VAL A 81 -6.42 3.13 16.51
CA VAL A 81 -7.66 2.89 15.74
C VAL A 81 -7.37 2.95 14.24
N ALA A 82 -6.62 3.95 13.78
CA ALA A 82 -6.29 4.10 12.38
C ALA A 82 -5.46 2.92 11.84
N MET A 83 -4.49 2.41 12.60
CA MET A 83 -3.73 1.23 12.16
C MET A 83 -4.59 -0.04 12.07
N TRP A 84 -5.56 -0.24 12.95
CA TRP A 84 -6.51 -1.35 12.83
C TRP A 84 -7.38 -1.22 11.56
N VAL A 85 -7.85 -0.01 11.25
CA VAL A 85 -8.60 0.26 10.01
C VAL A 85 -7.73 0.01 8.78
N ILE A 86 -6.47 0.45 8.79
CA ILE A 86 -5.51 0.21 7.70
C ILE A 86 -5.23 -1.29 7.52
N ALA A 87 -5.01 -2.02 8.61
CA ALA A 87 -4.78 -3.46 8.57
C ALA A 87 -5.98 -4.20 7.95
N ALA A 88 -7.20 -3.86 8.36
CA ALA A 88 -8.42 -4.42 7.77
C ALA A 88 -8.54 -4.06 6.28
N TYR A 89 -8.34 -2.80 5.91
CA TYR A 89 -8.36 -2.35 4.52
C TYR A 89 -7.36 -3.13 3.65
N LEU A 90 -6.12 -3.26 4.11
CA LEU A 90 -5.07 -3.97 3.38
C LEU A 90 -5.35 -5.46 3.27
N LEU A 91 -5.94 -6.08 4.29
CA LEU A 91 -6.39 -7.47 4.22
C LEU A 91 -7.45 -7.65 3.11
N PHE A 92 -8.44 -6.77 3.03
CA PHE A 92 -9.44 -6.80 1.96
C PHE A 92 -8.85 -6.47 0.59
N SER A 93 -7.80 -5.66 0.53
CA SER A 93 -7.11 -5.30 -0.72
C SER A 93 -6.44 -6.49 -1.43
N VAL A 94 -6.29 -7.63 -0.76
CA VAL A 94 -5.80 -8.88 -1.36
C VAL A 94 -6.83 -9.46 -2.34
N LEU A 95 -8.14 -9.29 -2.09
CA LEU A 95 -9.20 -9.93 -2.87
C LEU A 95 -9.21 -9.46 -4.34
N PRO A 96 -9.13 -8.15 -4.67
CA PRO A 96 -9.00 -7.71 -6.05
C PRO A 96 -7.76 -8.26 -6.76
N ASN A 97 -6.62 -8.38 -6.06
CA ASN A 97 -5.38 -8.91 -6.62
C ASN A 97 -5.48 -10.41 -6.93
N LEU A 98 -6.17 -11.18 -6.08
CA LEU A 98 -6.49 -12.58 -6.32
C LEU A 98 -7.43 -12.75 -7.52
N ALA A 99 -8.43 -11.87 -7.64
CA ALA A 99 -9.40 -11.86 -8.74
C ALA A 99 -8.85 -11.28 -10.05
N SER A 100 -7.61 -10.78 -10.08
CA SER A 100 -7.04 -10.19 -11.29
C SER A 100 -6.92 -11.21 -12.42
N GLN A 101 -7.31 -10.77 -13.63
CA GLN A 101 -7.16 -11.53 -14.87
C GLN A 101 -5.70 -11.56 -15.36
N SER A 102 -4.84 -10.64 -14.89
CA SER A 102 -3.43 -10.62 -15.21
C SER A 102 -2.65 -11.61 -14.34
N LYS A 103 -1.98 -12.57 -15.00
CA LYS A 103 -1.09 -13.53 -14.31
C LYS A 103 0.10 -12.83 -13.66
N ASP A 104 0.60 -11.77 -14.29
CA ASP A 104 1.75 -11.00 -13.79
C ASP A 104 1.35 -10.18 -12.55
N GLU A 105 0.19 -9.51 -12.59
CA GLU A 105 -0.34 -8.79 -11.43
C GLU A 105 -0.61 -9.75 -10.27
N ARG A 106 -1.27 -10.89 -10.51
CA ARG A 106 -1.56 -11.85 -9.44
C ARG A 106 -0.28 -12.40 -8.80
N ARG A 107 0.76 -12.71 -9.58
CA ARG A 107 2.04 -13.23 -9.08
C ARG A 107 2.81 -12.24 -8.23
N VAL A 108 2.65 -10.94 -8.47
CA VAL A 108 3.39 -9.88 -7.76
C VAL A 108 2.54 -9.26 -6.65
N MET A 109 1.32 -8.84 -6.97
CA MET A 109 0.48 -8.05 -6.07
C MET A 109 -0.19 -8.87 -4.98
N VAL A 110 -0.44 -10.18 -5.18
CA VAL A 110 -0.95 -11.03 -4.08
C VAL A 110 0.10 -11.18 -2.96
N PRO A 111 1.35 -11.60 -3.23
CA PRO A 111 2.39 -11.61 -2.20
C PRO A 111 2.60 -10.24 -1.56
N VAL A 112 2.68 -9.16 -2.35
CA VAL A 112 2.90 -7.82 -1.83
C VAL A 112 1.76 -7.35 -0.92
N SER A 113 0.50 -7.57 -1.31
CA SER A 113 -0.65 -7.19 -0.49
C SER A 113 -0.76 -8.04 0.79
N LEU A 114 -0.40 -9.33 0.74
CA LEU A 114 -0.32 -10.19 1.93
C LEU A 114 0.79 -9.72 2.89
N VAL A 115 1.97 -9.37 2.37
CA VAL A 115 3.07 -8.82 3.18
C VAL A 115 2.63 -7.51 3.85
N LEU A 116 2.02 -6.59 3.10
CA LEU A 116 1.50 -5.34 3.67
C LEU A 116 0.43 -5.57 4.72
N ALA A 117 -0.52 -6.48 4.48
CA ALA A 117 -1.56 -6.82 5.45
C ALA A 117 -0.96 -7.41 6.74
N GLY A 118 -0.01 -8.33 6.61
CA GLY A 118 0.68 -8.94 7.75
C GLY A 118 1.48 -7.92 8.57
N LEU A 119 2.29 -7.08 7.90
CA LEU A 119 3.04 -6.02 8.57
C LEU A 119 2.12 -5.02 9.27
N ALA A 120 1.07 -4.55 8.58
CA ALA A 120 0.09 -3.63 9.17
C ALA A 120 -0.62 -4.23 10.39
N PHE A 121 -0.98 -5.52 10.33
CA PHE A 121 -1.59 -6.23 11.46
C PHE A 121 -0.65 -6.30 12.67
N VAL A 122 0.63 -6.62 12.45
CA VAL A 122 1.63 -6.66 13.53
C VAL A 122 1.84 -5.27 14.15
N ILE A 123 1.84 -4.19 13.34
CA ILE A 123 1.91 -2.81 13.84
C ILE A 123 0.66 -2.43 14.62
N ALA A 124 -0.53 -2.86 14.17
CA ALA A 124 -1.77 -2.58 14.88
C ALA A 124 -1.80 -3.25 16.27
N LEU A 125 -1.24 -4.45 16.39
CA LEU A 125 -1.21 -5.26 17.61
C LEU A 125 -0.25 -4.76 18.70
N SER A 126 0.76 -3.95 18.36
CA SER A 126 1.91 -3.68 19.24
C SER A 126 1.76 -2.47 20.16
#